data_AF-A0A2N8TB15-F1
#
_entry.id   AF-A0A2N8TB15-F1
#
_cell.length_a   1.000
_cell.length_b   1.000
_cell.length_c   1.000
_cell.angle_alpha   90.00
_cell.angle_beta   90.00
_cell.angle_gamma   90.00
#
_symmetry.space_group_name_H-M   'P 1'
#
loop_
_entity.id
_entity.type
_entity.pdbx_description
1 polymer ?
#
loop_
_entity_poly.entity_id
_entity_poly.type
_entity_poly.pdbx_seq_one_letter_code
_entity_poly.pdbx_strand_id
1 'polypeptide(L)'
;PVPARRRRPPEARIGRRVIPRDLRPVSLRDELTELGDLFRAYQKRPEPDLALLADLQERKARAFLTWSDVSCDVTLRLEAQRAEQAAAAIRRQHQHRTGCVPEGDEPGVARLLTVPTQWEYARSVLAHVAGHTPLPGAEARLLVLLLTLRTAHTGTGNLVGQDVEALGLTDPEDLVEQLTGCGWLSLPGTVGDLLASRPENPTPVTVPSLVPDEDGTGPFTFGRKTRPKLSGWAQRVVSDKKLRKAKAPAGARLLAVTLATWADDVGRLGPGGRGVTLDALTTRVPVGSGELRDLIDRLTAADWLTEAALTDTHLTGRLTERVLPLTCPLLN
;
A
#
# COMPACT_ATOMS: atom_id res chain seq x y z
N PRO A 1 -50.15 -26.86 41.33
CA PRO A 1 -48.66 -26.94 41.27
C PRO A 1 -48.18 -27.24 39.84
N VAL A 2 -47.61 -26.24 39.16
CA VAL A 2 -47.06 -26.38 37.81
C VAL A 2 -45.68 -27.06 37.90
N PRO A 3 -45.40 -28.11 37.12
CA PRO A 3 -44.12 -28.82 37.22
C PRO A 3 -42.98 -27.88 36.78
N ALA A 4 -41.94 -27.81 37.62
CA ALA A 4 -40.75 -27.03 37.32
C ALA A 4 -40.12 -27.51 36.01
N ARG A 5 -40.11 -26.64 34.99
CA ARG A 5 -39.34 -26.85 33.76
C ARG A 5 -37.89 -27.10 34.15
N ARG A 6 -37.43 -28.35 34.01
CA ARG A 6 -36.00 -28.70 34.06
C ARG A 6 -35.28 -27.84 33.01
N ARG A 7 -34.63 -26.76 33.43
CA ARG A 7 -33.75 -25.95 32.57
C ARG A 7 -32.68 -26.92 32.03
N ARG A 8 -32.63 -27.09 30.70
CA ARG A 8 -31.52 -27.81 30.06
C ARG A 8 -30.21 -27.15 30.52
N PRO A 9 -29.20 -27.92 30.92
CA PRO A 9 -27.90 -27.34 31.26
C PRO A 9 -27.38 -26.55 30.05
N PRO A 10 -26.75 -25.38 30.29
CA PRO A 10 -26.33 -24.49 29.22
C PRO A 10 -25.44 -25.24 28.21
N GLU A 11 -25.73 -25.07 26.93
CA GLU A 11 -24.93 -25.65 25.86
C GLU A 11 -23.59 -24.91 25.79
N ALA A 12 -22.48 -25.65 25.83
CA ALA A 12 -21.15 -25.08 25.66
C ALA A 12 -21.00 -24.58 24.21
N ARG A 13 -20.53 -23.34 24.05
CA ARG A 13 -20.46 -22.66 22.75
C ARG A 13 -19.19 -21.85 22.60
N ILE A 14 -18.68 -21.85 21.36
CA ILE A 14 -17.64 -20.96 20.88
C ILE A 14 -18.13 -20.23 19.64
N GLY A 15 -18.28 -18.90 19.74
CA GLY A 15 -18.95 -18.10 18.71
C GLY A 15 -20.38 -18.58 18.46
N ARG A 16 -20.69 -18.96 17.21
CA ARG A 16 -22.01 -19.47 16.83
C ARG A 16 -22.15 -20.99 16.97
N ARG A 17 -21.04 -21.73 17.10
CA ARG A 17 -21.00 -23.20 17.13
C ARG A 17 -21.37 -23.74 18.51
N VAL A 18 -22.18 -24.80 18.51
CA VAL A 18 -22.50 -25.60 19.71
C VAL A 18 -21.49 -26.74 19.78
N ILE A 19 -20.86 -26.94 20.94
CA ILE A 19 -19.86 -27.98 21.15
C ILE A 19 -20.60 -29.28 21.48
N PRO A 20 -20.44 -30.36 20.69
CA PRO A 20 -21.09 -31.64 20.96
C PRO A 20 -20.65 -32.21 22.30
N ARG A 21 -21.60 -32.74 23.07
CA ARG A 21 -21.34 -33.27 24.42
C ARG A 21 -20.49 -34.54 24.39
N ASP A 22 -20.59 -35.28 23.31
CA ASP A 22 -19.89 -36.53 23.02
C ASP A 22 -18.61 -36.33 22.19
N LEU A 23 -18.20 -35.08 21.92
CA LEU A 23 -16.96 -34.79 21.19
C LEU A 23 -15.76 -35.43 21.90
N ARG A 24 -15.02 -36.25 21.13
CA ARG A 24 -13.74 -36.85 21.54
C ARG A 24 -12.62 -36.30 20.65
N PRO A 25 -11.38 -36.17 21.15
CA PRO A 25 -10.97 -36.42 22.53
C PRO A 25 -11.56 -35.39 23.50
N VAL A 26 -11.69 -35.76 24.78
CA VAL A 26 -12.26 -34.87 25.82
C VAL A 26 -11.46 -33.59 25.95
N SER A 27 -10.14 -33.66 25.81
CA SER A 27 -9.24 -32.52 25.83
C SER A 27 -9.61 -31.45 24.79
N LEU A 28 -10.03 -31.86 23.59
CA LEU A 28 -10.49 -30.92 22.56
C LEU A 28 -11.81 -30.24 22.97
N ARG A 29 -12.75 -31.00 23.52
CA ARG A 29 -14.03 -30.47 24.00
C ARG A 29 -13.83 -29.47 25.13
N ASP A 30 -12.91 -29.76 26.04
CA ASP A 30 -12.58 -28.90 27.17
C ASP A 30 -11.88 -27.62 26.69
N GLU A 31 -10.91 -27.71 25.77
CA GLU A 31 -10.26 -26.53 25.14
C GLU A 31 -11.28 -25.64 24.40
N LEU A 32 -12.22 -26.21 23.64
CA LEU A 32 -13.26 -25.43 22.95
C LEU A 32 -14.19 -24.72 23.94
N THR A 33 -14.47 -25.35 25.08
CA THR A 33 -15.30 -24.78 26.14
C THR A 33 -14.58 -23.62 26.81
N GLU A 34 -13.32 -23.84 27.20
CA GLU A 34 -12.44 -22.83 27.78
C GLU A 34 -12.27 -21.63 26.85
N LEU A 35 -11.99 -21.86 25.55
CA LEU A 35 -11.88 -20.79 24.56
C LEU A 35 -13.17 -19.98 24.46
N GLY A 36 -14.33 -20.64 24.49
CA GLY A 36 -15.62 -19.96 24.53
C GLY A 36 -15.74 -18.99 25.72
N ASP A 37 -15.27 -19.40 26.90
CA ASP A 37 -15.27 -18.58 28.11
C ASP A 37 -14.22 -17.47 28.05
N LEU A 38 -13.02 -17.74 27.54
CA LEU A 38 -11.97 -16.73 27.35
C LEU A 38 -12.39 -15.63 26.38
N PHE A 39 -13.04 -15.95 25.27
CA PHE A 39 -13.60 -14.94 24.36
C PHE A 39 -14.71 -14.12 25.01
N ARG A 40 -15.59 -14.75 25.82
CA ARG A 40 -16.63 -14.04 26.59
C ARG A 40 -16.02 -13.12 27.65
N ALA A 41 -14.97 -13.57 28.32
CA ALA A 41 -14.24 -12.76 29.31
C ALA A 41 -13.54 -11.58 28.62
N TYR A 42 -12.88 -11.83 27.49
CA TYR A 42 -12.24 -10.78 26.68
C TYR A 42 -13.23 -9.70 26.25
N GLN A 43 -14.43 -10.06 25.77
CA GLN A 43 -15.47 -9.11 25.35
C GLN A 43 -15.98 -8.21 26.48
N LYS A 44 -15.83 -8.62 27.74
CA LYS A 44 -16.24 -7.84 28.91
C LYS A 44 -15.14 -6.90 29.43
N ARG A 45 -13.92 -6.96 28.88
CA ARG A 45 -12.82 -6.09 29.32
C ARG A 45 -13.09 -4.65 28.90
N PRO A 46 -12.81 -3.66 29.77
CA PRO A 46 -12.99 -2.24 29.46
C PRO A 46 -11.99 -1.75 28.42
N GLU A 47 -10.80 -2.35 28.35
CA GLU A 47 -9.73 -1.99 27.43
C GLU A 47 -9.39 -3.14 26.49
N PRO A 48 -9.28 -2.89 25.16
CA PRO A 48 -8.97 -3.91 24.17
C PRO A 48 -7.48 -4.27 24.18
N ASP A 49 -7.18 -5.53 24.50
CA ASP A 49 -5.84 -6.11 24.50
C ASP A 49 -5.61 -6.93 23.23
N LEU A 50 -5.02 -6.29 22.22
CA LEU A 50 -4.86 -6.90 20.90
C LEU A 50 -3.89 -8.10 20.91
N ALA A 51 -2.91 -8.15 21.81
CA ALA A 51 -1.99 -9.27 21.91
C ALA A 51 -2.75 -10.51 22.40
N LEU A 52 -3.50 -10.37 23.50
CA LEU A 52 -4.34 -11.44 24.03
C LEU A 52 -5.38 -11.90 23.00
N LEU A 53 -6.01 -10.97 22.27
CA LEU A 53 -7.01 -11.32 21.26
C LEU A 53 -6.42 -12.14 20.10
N ALA A 54 -5.20 -11.80 19.66
CA ALA A 54 -4.51 -12.56 18.63
C ALA A 54 -4.26 -14.01 19.07
N ASP A 55 -3.80 -14.20 20.31
CA ASP A 55 -3.50 -15.53 20.83
C ASP A 55 -4.77 -16.38 21.02
N LEU A 56 -5.89 -15.75 21.42
CA LEU A 56 -7.19 -16.41 21.46
C LEU A 56 -7.66 -16.84 20.05
N GLN A 57 -7.44 -16.04 19.02
CA GLN A 57 -7.77 -16.41 17.63
C GLN A 57 -6.89 -17.53 17.11
N GLU A 58 -5.60 -17.55 17.47
CA GLU A 58 -4.69 -18.61 17.07
C GLU A 58 -5.02 -19.94 17.77
N ARG A 59 -5.30 -19.93 19.08
CA ARG A 59 -5.80 -21.11 19.80
C ARG A 59 -7.09 -21.63 19.18
N LYS A 60 -8.02 -20.73 18.83
CA LYS A 60 -9.26 -21.09 18.14
C LYS A 60 -9.00 -21.73 16.78
N ALA A 61 -8.06 -21.21 15.99
CA ALA A 61 -7.69 -21.80 14.71
C ALA A 61 -7.20 -23.25 14.89
N ARG A 62 -6.29 -23.49 15.83
CA ARG A 62 -5.78 -24.84 16.15
C ARG A 62 -6.90 -25.77 16.61
N ALA A 63 -7.73 -25.34 17.56
CA ALA A 63 -8.84 -26.16 18.07
C ALA A 63 -9.88 -26.48 16.98
N PHE A 64 -10.17 -25.55 16.06
CA PHE A 64 -11.09 -25.80 14.95
C PHE A 64 -10.51 -26.72 13.90
N LEU A 65 -9.20 -26.66 13.65
CA LEU A 65 -8.51 -27.59 12.78
C LEU A 65 -8.55 -29.01 13.36
N THR A 66 -8.18 -29.18 14.63
CA THR A 66 -8.26 -30.47 15.33
C THR A 66 -9.69 -31.00 15.38
N TRP A 67 -10.68 -30.14 15.61
CA TRP A 67 -12.09 -30.55 15.57
C TRP A 67 -12.52 -30.98 14.16
N SER A 68 -12.10 -30.25 13.13
CA SER A 68 -12.34 -30.66 11.75
C SER A 68 -11.77 -32.03 11.43
N ASP A 69 -10.56 -32.34 11.91
CA ASP A 69 -9.90 -33.61 11.62
C ASP A 69 -10.61 -34.80 12.30
N VAL A 70 -11.21 -34.58 13.47
CA VAL A 70 -12.01 -35.61 14.16
C VAL A 70 -13.40 -35.77 13.54
N SER A 71 -14.06 -34.67 13.17
CA SER A 71 -15.45 -34.71 12.69
C SER A 71 -15.59 -34.77 11.17
N CYS A 72 -14.48 -34.67 10.43
CA CYS A 72 -14.41 -34.52 8.98
C CYS A 72 -15.25 -33.33 8.44
N ASP A 73 -15.50 -32.30 9.25
CA ASP A 73 -16.30 -31.13 8.84
C ASP A 73 -15.40 -30.09 8.15
N VAL A 74 -15.55 -29.96 6.84
CA VAL A 74 -14.77 -29.01 6.01
C VAL A 74 -15.05 -27.55 6.37
N THR A 75 -16.24 -27.24 6.89
CA THR A 75 -16.59 -25.87 7.29
C THR A 75 -15.75 -25.40 8.49
N LEU A 76 -15.33 -26.31 9.36
CA LEU A 76 -14.42 -26.02 10.47
C LEU A 76 -13.00 -25.66 9.98
N ARG A 77 -12.53 -26.25 8.87
CA ARG A 77 -11.23 -25.84 8.26
C ARG A 77 -11.26 -24.41 7.75
N LEU A 78 -12.35 -24.03 7.08
CA LEU A 78 -12.51 -22.66 6.60
C LEU A 78 -12.62 -21.66 7.76
N GLU A 79 -13.29 -22.04 8.84
CA GLU A 79 -13.35 -21.21 10.05
C GLU A 79 -11.99 -21.15 10.78
N ALA A 80 -11.21 -22.23 10.78
CA ALA A 80 -9.85 -22.25 11.31
C ALA A 80 -8.93 -21.29 10.53
N GLN A 81 -8.95 -21.35 9.19
CA GLN A 81 -8.20 -20.45 8.33
C GLN A 81 -8.58 -18.98 8.55
N ARG A 82 -9.88 -18.68 8.71
CA ARG A 82 -10.33 -17.32 9.02
C ARG A 82 -9.85 -16.85 10.40
N ALA A 83 -9.85 -17.73 11.40
CA ALA A 83 -9.35 -17.42 12.73
C ALA A 83 -7.83 -17.16 12.71
N GLU A 84 -7.07 -17.95 11.94
CA GLU A 84 -5.64 -17.74 11.72
C GLU A 84 -5.34 -16.40 11.02
N GLN A 85 -6.08 -16.09 9.95
CA GLN A 85 -5.97 -14.81 9.27
C GLN A 85 -6.33 -13.63 10.20
N ALA A 86 -7.34 -13.80 11.04
CA ALA A 86 -7.70 -12.81 12.05
C ALA A 86 -6.59 -12.62 13.09
N ALA A 87 -5.98 -13.70 13.59
CA ALA A 87 -4.83 -13.64 14.49
C ALA A 87 -3.67 -12.85 13.86
N ALA A 88 -3.31 -13.17 12.62
CA ALA A 88 -2.23 -12.48 11.90
C ALA A 88 -2.54 -10.98 11.68
N ALA A 89 -3.77 -10.63 11.32
CA ALA A 89 -4.18 -9.24 11.14
C ALA A 89 -4.14 -8.46 12.47
N ILE A 90 -4.59 -9.07 13.56
CA ILE A 90 -4.60 -8.45 14.89
C ILE A 90 -3.17 -8.28 15.42
N ARG A 91 -2.27 -9.25 15.20
CA ARG A 91 -0.84 -9.10 15.52
C ARG A 91 -0.21 -7.94 14.77
N ARG A 92 -0.47 -7.82 13.46
CA ARG A 92 0.01 -6.67 12.66
C ARG A 92 -0.53 -5.35 13.20
N GLN A 93 -1.82 -5.29 13.56
CA GLN A 93 -2.40 -4.09 14.15
C GLN A 93 -1.79 -3.76 15.51
N HIS A 94 -1.54 -4.77 16.36
CA HIS A 94 -0.87 -4.60 17.63
C HIS A 94 0.56 -4.08 17.43
N GLN A 95 1.34 -4.71 16.55
CA GLN A 95 2.70 -4.29 16.18
C GLN A 95 2.74 -2.85 15.65
N HIS A 96 1.79 -2.47 14.79
CA HIS A 96 1.67 -1.08 14.30
C HIS A 96 1.35 -0.07 15.42
N ARG A 97 0.72 -0.51 16.53
CA ARG A 97 0.36 0.35 17.67
C ARG A 97 1.44 0.41 18.75
N THR A 98 2.15 -0.69 19.00
CA THR A 98 3.12 -0.79 20.10
C THR A 98 4.58 -0.71 19.66
N GLY A 99 4.88 -0.90 18.37
CA GLY A 99 6.26 -0.86 17.86
C GLY A 99 7.13 -2.06 18.27
N CYS A 100 6.58 -3.06 18.98
CA CYS A 100 7.31 -4.28 19.32
C CYS A 100 7.26 -5.30 18.17
N VAL A 101 8.44 -5.67 17.65
CA VAL A 101 8.66 -6.83 16.78
C VAL A 101 9.18 -7.97 17.66
N PRO A 102 8.70 -9.23 17.53
CA PRO A 102 9.29 -10.34 18.27
C PRO A 102 10.70 -10.64 17.75
N GLU A 103 11.67 -10.75 18.66
CA GLU A 103 12.99 -11.31 18.36
C GLU A 103 12.86 -12.79 17.96
N GLY A 104 13.40 -13.17 16.80
CA GLY A 104 13.60 -14.59 16.46
C GLY A 104 13.43 -15.01 15.00
N ASP A 105 12.92 -14.13 14.14
CA ASP A 105 12.94 -14.26 12.68
C ASP A 105 12.81 -12.82 12.18
N GLU A 106 13.85 -12.22 11.59
CA GLU A 106 13.70 -10.89 10.98
C GLU A 106 12.66 -11.00 9.86
N PRO A 107 11.44 -10.46 10.01
CA PRO A 107 10.48 -10.49 8.93
C PRO A 107 11.01 -9.50 7.91
N GLY A 108 11.47 -10.01 6.75
CA GLY A 108 11.86 -9.16 5.63
C GLY A 108 10.83 -8.05 5.43
N VAL A 109 11.31 -6.83 5.16
CA VAL A 109 10.50 -5.60 5.09
C VAL A 109 9.16 -5.85 4.38
N ALA A 110 8.06 -5.63 5.09
CA ALA A 110 6.69 -5.79 4.56
C ALA A 110 6.35 -4.68 3.55
N ARG A 111 6.67 -4.93 2.28
CA ARG A 111 6.48 -3.97 1.18
C ARG A 111 5.03 -3.83 0.74
N LEU A 112 4.67 -2.64 0.28
CA LEU A 112 3.36 -2.34 -0.28
C LEU A 112 3.09 -3.08 -1.59
N LEU A 113 4.08 -3.11 -2.47
CA LEU A 113 4.08 -3.93 -3.67
C LEU A 113 4.83 -5.21 -3.34
N THR A 114 4.10 -6.32 -3.28
CA THR A 114 4.60 -7.59 -2.72
C THR A 114 5.10 -8.57 -3.78
N VAL A 115 4.94 -8.24 -5.06
CA VAL A 115 5.27 -9.15 -6.18
C VAL A 115 6.29 -8.47 -7.09
N PRO A 116 7.39 -9.12 -7.49
CA PRO A 116 8.44 -8.50 -8.30
C PRO A 116 7.96 -7.88 -9.63
N THR A 117 6.99 -8.50 -10.29
CA THR A 117 6.38 -7.94 -11.51
C THR A 117 5.70 -6.59 -11.28
N GLN A 118 5.20 -6.31 -10.06
CA GLN A 118 4.66 -4.98 -9.72
C GLN A 118 5.77 -3.92 -9.67
N TRP A 119 6.98 -4.30 -9.27
CA TRP A 119 8.15 -3.40 -9.25
C TRP A 119 8.60 -3.05 -10.67
N GLU A 120 8.56 -4.02 -11.58
CA GLU A 120 8.81 -3.79 -13.00
C GLU A 120 7.77 -2.86 -13.61
N TYR A 121 6.48 -3.06 -13.30
CA TYR A 121 5.44 -2.14 -13.75
C TYR A 121 5.60 -0.72 -13.20
N ALA A 122 5.99 -0.56 -11.93
CA ALA A 122 6.28 0.76 -11.37
C ALA A 122 7.42 1.46 -12.14
N ARG A 123 8.50 0.74 -12.45
CA ARG A 123 9.62 1.25 -13.26
C ARG A 123 9.18 1.58 -14.69
N SER A 124 8.35 0.74 -15.31
CA SER A 124 7.81 0.96 -16.66
C SER A 124 6.95 2.21 -16.73
N VAL A 125 6.10 2.47 -15.72
CA VAL A 125 5.29 3.69 -15.66
C VAL A 125 6.17 4.93 -15.52
N LEU A 126 7.17 4.91 -14.62
CA LEU A 126 8.09 6.04 -14.45
C LEU A 126 8.89 6.33 -15.73
N ALA A 127 9.33 5.27 -16.44
CA ALA A 127 10.01 5.42 -17.73
C ALA A 127 9.08 5.99 -18.81
N HIS A 128 7.83 5.51 -18.88
CA HIS A 128 6.84 6.06 -19.81
C HIS A 128 6.59 7.55 -19.53
N VAL A 129 6.35 7.92 -18.28
CA VAL A 129 6.15 9.32 -17.86
C VAL A 129 7.37 10.18 -18.20
N ALA A 130 8.58 9.69 -18.01
CA ALA A 130 9.81 10.37 -18.40
C ALA A 130 9.90 10.65 -19.93
N GLY A 131 9.40 9.74 -20.77
CA GLY A 131 9.39 9.92 -22.23
C GLY A 131 8.21 10.70 -22.80
N HIS A 132 7.07 10.78 -22.09
CA HIS A 132 5.79 11.20 -22.67
C HIS A 132 5.09 12.35 -21.92
N THR A 133 5.78 13.06 -21.02
CA THR A 133 5.23 14.28 -20.40
C THR A 133 5.33 15.43 -21.40
N PRO A 134 4.21 16.09 -21.74
CA PRO A 134 4.16 17.11 -22.80
C PRO A 134 4.69 18.48 -22.33
N LEU A 135 4.74 18.72 -21.02
CA LEU A 135 5.17 19.99 -20.43
C LEU A 135 6.48 19.81 -19.64
N PRO A 136 7.35 20.82 -19.61
CA PRO A 136 8.62 20.75 -18.91
C PRO A 136 8.45 20.81 -17.38
N GLY A 137 9.51 20.44 -16.67
CA GLY A 137 9.61 20.63 -15.22
C GLY A 137 8.99 19.51 -14.37
N ALA A 138 9.30 19.56 -13.07
CA ALA A 138 8.95 18.49 -12.13
C ALA A 138 7.47 18.47 -11.74
N GLU A 139 6.79 19.62 -11.73
CA GLU A 139 5.35 19.71 -11.44
C GLU A 139 4.52 19.01 -12.53
N ALA A 140 4.79 19.33 -13.79
CA ALA A 140 4.22 18.63 -14.94
C ALA A 140 4.45 17.12 -14.87
N ARG A 141 5.69 16.70 -14.61
CA ARG A 141 6.07 15.29 -14.51
C ARG A 141 5.31 14.56 -13.40
N LEU A 142 5.12 15.20 -12.26
CA LEU A 142 4.42 14.63 -11.11
C LEU A 142 2.91 14.52 -11.37
N LEU A 143 2.28 15.53 -11.98
CA LEU A 143 0.88 15.48 -12.36
C LEU A 143 0.63 14.40 -13.43
N VAL A 144 1.49 14.33 -14.44
CA VAL A 144 1.42 13.29 -15.48
C VAL A 144 1.59 11.89 -14.87
N LEU A 145 2.49 11.69 -13.91
CA LEU A 145 2.60 10.41 -13.20
C LEU A 145 1.27 9.98 -12.55
N LEU A 146 0.61 10.91 -11.85
CA LEU A 146 -0.69 10.64 -11.23
C LEU A 146 -1.74 10.27 -12.30
N LEU A 147 -1.88 11.10 -13.34
CA LEU A 147 -2.85 10.90 -14.41
C LEU A 147 -2.61 9.58 -15.15
N THR A 148 -1.36 9.29 -15.53
CA THR A 148 -0.97 8.01 -16.14
C THR A 148 -1.36 6.84 -15.26
N LEU A 149 -1.08 6.87 -13.95
CA LEU A 149 -1.46 5.77 -13.05
C LEU A 149 -2.98 5.62 -12.89
N ARG A 150 -3.74 6.72 -12.95
CA ARG A 150 -5.20 6.71 -12.86
C ARG A 150 -5.83 6.09 -14.10
N THR A 151 -5.25 6.34 -15.28
CA THR A 151 -5.81 5.97 -16.59
C THR A 151 -5.13 4.76 -17.26
N ALA A 152 -4.01 4.25 -16.73
CA ALA A 152 -3.14 3.25 -17.35
C ALA A 152 -3.79 1.96 -17.90
N HIS A 153 -5.01 1.60 -17.50
CA HIS A 153 -5.67 0.38 -17.96
C HIS A 153 -6.59 0.59 -19.17
N THR A 154 -7.27 1.73 -19.25
CA THR A 154 -8.32 1.98 -20.26
C THR A 154 -8.15 3.32 -20.97
N GLY A 155 -7.08 4.06 -20.67
CA GLY A 155 -6.92 5.46 -21.06
C GLY A 155 -7.84 6.42 -20.31
N THR A 156 -8.77 5.90 -19.51
CA THR A 156 -9.77 6.66 -18.76
C THR A 156 -9.69 6.37 -17.27
N GLY A 157 -9.99 7.36 -16.45
CA GLY A 157 -9.90 7.24 -14.99
C GLY A 157 -10.67 8.33 -14.29
N ASN A 158 -10.95 8.13 -13.01
CA ASN A 158 -11.62 9.12 -12.18
C ASN A 158 -10.59 9.90 -11.37
N LEU A 159 -10.75 11.22 -11.33
CA LEU A 159 -9.97 12.14 -10.52
C LEU A 159 -10.92 13.01 -9.68
N VAL A 160 -10.44 13.41 -8.51
CA VAL A 160 -11.09 14.45 -7.70
C VAL A 160 -10.14 15.61 -7.48
N GLY A 161 -10.65 16.81 -7.18
CA GLY A 161 -9.81 17.98 -6.90
C GLY A 161 -8.76 17.70 -5.83
N GLN A 162 -9.15 16.96 -4.78
CA GLN A 162 -8.24 16.54 -3.70
C GLN A 162 -7.03 15.72 -4.19
N ASP A 163 -7.17 14.94 -5.27
CA ASP A 163 -6.03 14.18 -5.83
C ASP A 163 -4.97 15.13 -6.39
N VAL A 164 -5.39 16.23 -7.03
CA VAL A 164 -4.50 17.27 -7.59
C VAL A 164 -3.92 18.13 -6.47
N GLU A 165 -4.75 18.57 -5.52
CA GLU A 165 -4.31 19.35 -4.36
C GLU A 165 -3.25 18.60 -3.53
N ALA A 166 -3.39 17.28 -3.38
CA ALA A 166 -2.45 16.45 -2.63
C ALA A 166 -1.04 16.46 -3.24
N LEU A 167 -0.89 16.78 -4.53
CA LEU A 167 0.42 16.91 -5.18
C LEU A 167 1.15 18.20 -4.78
N GLY A 168 0.47 19.17 -4.15
CA GLY A 168 1.03 20.44 -3.70
C GLY A 168 1.77 21.20 -4.80
N LEU A 169 1.12 21.30 -5.97
CA LEU A 169 1.59 22.08 -7.12
C LEU A 169 1.45 23.58 -6.83
N THR A 170 2.25 24.39 -7.52
CA THR A 170 2.23 25.85 -7.33
C THR A 170 0.98 26.47 -7.95
N ASP A 171 0.67 26.08 -9.19
CA ASP A 171 -0.54 26.48 -9.90
C ASP A 171 -1.18 25.24 -10.58
N PRO A 172 -2.03 24.49 -9.84
CA PRO A 172 -2.66 23.29 -10.37
C PRO A 172 -3.67 23.58 -11.49
N GLU A 173 -4.28 24.77 -11.52
CA GLU A 173 -5.29 25.13 -12.51
C GLU A 173 -4.62 25.37 -13.87
N ASP A 174 -3.64 26.28 -13.92
CA ASP A 174 -2.87 26.57 -15.14
C ASP A 174 -2.22 25.31 -15.71
N LEU A 175 -1.63 24.45 -14.85
CA LEU A 175 -0.97 23.24 -15.34
C LEU A 175 -1.96 22.24 -15.96
N VAL A 176 -3.16 22.09 -15.38
CA VAL A 176 -4.20 21.24 -15.96
C VAL A 176 -4.75 21.88 -17.24
N GLU A 177 -4.94 23.20 -17.27
CA GLU A 177 -5.34 23.93 -18.48
C GLU A 177 -4.35 23.69 -19.62
N GLN A 178 -3.05 23.81 -19.37
CA GLN A 178 -2.02 23.53 -20.39
C GLN A 178 -2.07 22.09 -20.90
N LEU A 179 -2.25 21.09 -20.02
CA LEU A 179 -2.39 19.68 -20.42
C LEU A 179 -3.64 19.45 -21.27
N THR A 180 -4.73 20.15 -20.99
CA THR A 180 -5.96 20.07 -21.80
C THR A 180 -5.84 20.83 -23.12
N GLY A 181 -5.21 22.01 -23.10
CA GLY A 181 -5.00 22.86 -24.26
C GLY A 181 -4.07 22.26 -25.31
N CYS A 182 -3.10 21.44 -24.88
CA CYS A 182 -2.26 20.66 -25.80
C CYS A 182 -2.85 19.30 -26.20
N GLY A 183 -4.07 18.97 -25.74
CA GLY A 183 -4.78 17.74 -26.07
C GLY A 183 -4.24 16.47 -25.39
N TRP A 184 -3.28 16.60 -24.48
CA TRP A 184 -2.74 15.45 -23.75
C TRP A 184 -3.74 14.90 -22.72
N LEU A 185 -4.54 15.78 -22.12
CA LEU A 185 -5.62 15.45 -21.20
C LEU A 185 -6.97 15.88 -21.79
N SER A 186 -7.99 15.03 -21.70
CA SER A 186 -9.36 15.35 -22.07
C SER A 186 -10.26 15.28 -20.84
N LEU A 187 -11.09 16.32 -20.68
CA LEU A 187 -12.06 16.48 -19.60
C LEU A 187 -13.46 16.71 -20.22
N PRO A 188 -14.54 16.21 -19.59
CA PRO A 188 -15.92 16.45 -20.04
C PRO A 188 -16.45 17.84 -19.68
N GLY A 189 -15.71 18.63 -18.90
CA GLY A 189 -16.08 19.95 -18.41
C GLY A 189 -14.85 20.86 -18.27
N THR A 190 -14.96 21.89 -17.45
CA THR A 190 -13.85 22.85 -17.23
C THR A 190 -12.82 22.32 -16.23
N VAL A 191 -11.63 22.93 -16.23
CA VAL A 191 -10.61 22.66 -15.19
C VAL A 191 -11.13 23.02 -13.80
N GLY A 192 -11.85 24.13 -13.67
CA GLY A 192 -12.52 24.50 -12.43
C GLY A 192 -13.49 23.43 -11.92
N ASP A 193 -14.25 22.78 -12.81
CA ASP A 193 -15.14 21.66 -12.41
C ASP A 193 -14.36 20.48 -11.85
N LEU A 194 -13.21 20.15 -12.44
CA LEU A 194 -12.32 19.11 -11.93
C LEU A 194 -11.77 19.49 -10.55
N LEU A 195 -11.27 20.71 -10.37
CA LEU A 195 -10.70 21.15 -9.09
C LEU A 195 -11.76 21.26 -7.99
N ALA A 196 -13.01 21.59 -8.33
CA ALA A 196 -14.13 21.62 -7.40
C ALA A 196 -14.75 20.23 -7.12
N SER A 197 -14.39 19.20 -7.90
CA SER A 197 -14.97 17.87 -7.81
C SER A 197 -14.67 17.17 -6.49
N ARG A 198 -15.62 16.32 -6.05
CA ARG A 198 -15.58 15.61 -4.77
C ARG A 198 -15.68 14.11 -4.96
N PRO A 199 -15.31 13.28 -3.96
CA PRO A 199 -15.41 11.81 -4.07
C PRO A 199 -16.79 11.29 -4.46
N GLU A 200 -17.87 12.00 -4.11
CA GLU A 200 -19.24 11.64 -4.46
C GLU A 200 -19.56 11.88 -5.94
N ASN A 201 -18.83 12.79 -6.59
CA ASN A 201 -18.98 13.13 -8.00
C ASN A 201 -17.60 13.36 -8.64
N PRO A 202 -16.83 12.28 -8.86
CA PRO A 202 -15.50 12.39 -9.44
C PRO A 202 -15.58 12.74 -10.93
N THR A 203 -14.62 13.51 -11.41
CA THR A 203 -14.52 13.87 -12.83
C THR A 203 -13.85 12.72 -13.60
N PRO A 204 -14.49 12.15 -14.63
CA PRO A 204 -13.82 11.21 -15.51
C PRO A 204 -12.85 11.98 -16.42
N VAL A 205 -11.62 11.51 -16.50
CA VAL A 205 -10.55 12.08 -17.31
C VAL A 205 -10.02 11.05 -18.30
N THR A 206 -9.61 11.50 -19.47
CA THR A 206 -9.06 10.65 -20.52
C THR A 206 -7.68 11.14 -20.94
N VAL A 207 -6.72 10.23 -21.02
CA VAL A 207 -5.41 10.49 -21.65
C VAL A 207 -5.40 9.72 -22.96
N PRO A 208 -5.58 10.38 -24.12
CA PRO A 208 -5.78 9.70 -25.40
C PRO A 208 -4.68 8.69 -25.75
N SER A 209 -3.40 9.02 -25.47
CA SER A 209 -2.26 8.14 -25.75
C SER A 209 -2.20 6.87 -24.88
N LEU A 210 -3.07 6.76 -23.87
CA LEU A 210 -3.17 5.59 -22.99
C LEU A 210 -4.43 4.75 -23.26
N VAL A 211 -5.30 5.19 -24.17
CA VAL A 211 -6.47 4.42 -24.62
C VAL A 211 -5.94 3.24 -25.44
N PRO A 212 -6.29 1.98 -25.07
CA PRO A 212 -5.90 0.84 -25.87
C PRO A 212 -6.48 0.90 -27.29
N ASP A 213 -5.73 0.42 -28.27
CA ASP A 213 -6.18 0.28 -29.67
C ASP A 213 -7.33 -0.76 -29.78
N GLU A 214 -7.91 -0.92 -30.97
CA GLU A 214 -9.02 -1.86 -31.22
C GLU A 214 -8.68 -3.31 -30.82
N ASP A 215 -7.41 -3.70 -30.94
CA ASP A 215 -6.90 -5.02 -30.51
C ASP A 215 -6.70 -5.15 -28.98
N GLY A 216 -7.07 -4.10 -28.22
CA GLY A 216 -6.89 -4.02 -26.77
C GLY A 216 -5.45 -3.81 -26.31
N THR A 217 -4.54 -3.51 -27.25
CA THR A 217 -3.13 -3.24 -26.94
C THR A 217 -2.97 -1.80 -26.48
N GLY A 218 -2.46 -1.61 -25.27
CA GLY A 218 -2.10 -0.30 -24.73
C GLY A 218 -0.64 -0.27 -24.26
N PRO A 219 -0.15 0.89 -23.81
CA PRO A 219 1.25 1.06 -23.41
C PRO A 219 1.64 0.27 -22.14
N PHE A 220 0.65 -0.25 -21.39
CA PHE A 220 0.88 -1.04 -20.19
C PHE A 220 0.14 -2.37 -20.27
N THR A 221 0.84 -3.44 -19.87
CA THR A 221 0.30 -4.82 -19.90
C THR A 221 -0.35 -5.24 -18.58
N PHE A 222 -0.32 -4.40 -17.55
CA PHE A 222 -0.88 -4.74 -16.24
C PHE A 222 -2.40 -4.55 -16.17
N GLY A 223 -3.09 -5.55 -15.65
CA GLY A 223 -4.56 -5.57 -15.60
C GLY A 223 -5.19 -4.74 -14.48
N ARG A 224 -6.53 -4.70 -14.48
CA ARG A 224 -7.40 -3.96 -13.54
C ARG A 224 -7.09 -4.16 -12.06
N LYS A 225 -6.54 -5.31 -11.65
CA LYS A 225 -6.19 -5.61 -10.24
C LYS A 225 -4.85 -4.99 -9.81
N THR A 226 -3.93 -4.81 -10.74
CA THR A 226 -2.58 -4.31 -10.46
C THR A 226 -2.55 -2.78 -10.47
N ARG A 227 -3.28 -2.14 -11.39
CA ARG A 227 -3.34 -0.68 -11.51
C ARG A 227 -3.65 0.05 -10.18
N PRO A 228 -4.68 -0.32 -9.40
CA PRO A 228 -4.96 0.34 -8.12
C PRO A 228 -3.83 0.18 -7.09
N LYS A 229 -3.09 -0.94 -7.13
CA LYS A 229 -1.93 -1.15 -6.23
C LYS A 229 -0.79 -0.20 -6.58
N LEU A 230 -0.47 -0.06 -7.87
CA LEU A 230 0.57 0.87 -8.35
C LEU A 230 0.19 2.32 -8.05
N SER A 231 -1.04 2.72 -8.38
CA SER A 231 -1.55 4.06 -8.08
C SER A 231 -1.53 4.35 -6.57
N GLY A 232 -2.02 3.41 -5.74
CA GLY A 232 -1.98 3.55 -4.29
C GLY A 232 -0.57 3.57 -3.70
N TRP A 233 0.37 2.82 -4.28
CA TRP A 233 1.78 2.85 -3.90
C TRP A 233 2.41 4.22 -4.18
N ALA A 234 2.29 4.72 -5.41
CA ALA A 234 2.84 6.00 -5.79
C ALA A 234 2.24 7.13 -4.94
N GLN A 235 0.92 7.09 -4.70
CA GLN A 235 0.25 8.07 -3.85
C GLN A 235 0.82 8.08 -2.42
N ARG A 236 1.11 6.90 -1.86
CA ARG A 236 1.70 6.78 -0.51
C ARG A 236 3.13 7.29 -0.44
N VAL A 237 3.90 7.18 -1.52
CA VAL A 237 5.23 7.79 -1.62
C VAL A 237 5.12 9.31 -1.68
N VAL A 238 4.38 9.86 -2.64
CA VAL A 238 4.32 11.32 -2.87
C VAL A 238 3.63 12.07 -1.72
N SER A 239 2.70 11.40 -1.03
CA SER A 239 1.99 11.92 0.14
C SER A 239 2.59 11.46 1.47
N ASP A 240 3.84 10.98 1.47
CA ASP A 240 4.52 10.56 2.69
C ASP A 240 4.46 11.64 3.77
N LYS A 241 4.26 11.21 5.02
CA LYS A 241 3.98 12.12 6.15
C LYS A 241 5.11 13.13 6.36
N LYS A 242 6.38 12.75 6.18
CA LYS A 242 7.51 13.65 6.38
C LYS A 242 7.63 14.64 5.22
N LEU A 243 7.47 14.17 3.98
CA LEU A 243 7.45 15.04 2.80
C LEU A 243 6.32 16.08 2.89
N ARG A 244 5.11 15.65 3.27
CA ARG A 244 3.97 16.55 3.44
C ARG A 244 4.20 17.58 4.55
N LYS A 245 4.73 17.17 5.70
CA LYS A 245 5.04 18.09 6.82
C LYS A 245 6.13 19.10 6.45
N ALA A 246 7.12 18.69 5.67
CA ALA A 246 8.19 19.55 5.18
C ALA A 246 7.76 20.44 4.01
N LYS A 247 6.51 20.35 3.54
CA LYS A 247 6.03 20.99 2.30
C LYS A 247 6.98 20.75 1.13
N ALA A 248 7.42 19.49 0.98
CA ALA A 248 8.37 19.12 -0.05
C ALA A 248 7.83 19.50 -1.45
N PRO A 249 8.64 20.14 -2.31
CA PRO A 249 8.21 20.52 -3.64
C PRO A 249 7.98 19.29 -4.53
N ALA A 250 7.34 19.47 -5.68
CA ALA A 250 7.06 18.39 -6.62
C ALA A 250 8.34 17.64 -7.04
N GLY A 251 9.46 18.35 -7.25
CA GLY A 251 10.76 17.73 -7.53
C GLY A 251 11.22 16.75 -6.44
N ALA A 252 11.07 17.10 -5.17
CA ALA A 252 11.45 16.21 -4.06
C ALA A 252 10.54 14.98 -3.98
N ARG A 253 9.21 15.15 -4.20
CA ARG A 253 8.25 14.03 -4.26
C ARG A 253 8.55 13.10 -5.43
N LEU A 254 8.88 13.66 -6.59
CA LEU A 254 9.24 12.92 -7.79
C LEU A 254 10.59 12.18 -7.64
N LEU A 255 11.57 12.81 -6.99
CA LEU A 255 12.82 12.15 -6.62
C LEU A 255 12.57 10.99 -5.66
N ALA A 256 11.72 11.18 -4.64
CA ALA A 256 11.36 10.14 -3.69
C ALA A 256 10.75 8.89 -4.36
N VAL A 257 9.75 9.07 -5.24
CA VAL A 257 9.14 7.95 -5.98
C VAL A 257 10.12 7.28 -6.94
N THR A 258 11.02 8.07 -7.54
CA THR A 258 12.07 7.55 -8.43
C THR A 258 13.05 6.68 -7.66
N LEU A 259 13.61 7.17 -6.55
CA LEU A 259 14.56 6.44 -5.72
C LEU A 259 13.95 5.20 -5.07
N ALA A 260 12.66 5.23 -4.73
CA ALA A 260 11.94 4.06 -4.24
C ALA A 260 11.95 2.88 -5.23
N THR A 261 12.18 3.12 -6.53
CA THR A 261 12.29 2.07 -7.57
C THR A 261 13.71 1.65 -7.92
N TRP A 262 14.69 2.25 -7.26
CA TRP A 262 16.13 2.08 -7.52
C TRP A 262 16.92 1.76 -6.26
N ALA A 263 16.27 1.15 -5.27
CA ALA A 263 16.96 0.62 -4.10
C ALA A 263 17.03 -0.91 -4.17
N ASP A 264 18.03 -1.49 -3.51
CA ASP A 264 18.06 -2.93 -3.22
C ASP A 264 17.07 -3.30 -2.09
N ASP A 265 17.11 -4.55 -1.66
CA ASP A 265 16.25 -5.09 -0.61
C ASP A 265 16.51 -4.51 0.79
N VAL A 266 17.69 -3.93 1.02
CA VAL A 266 18.08 -3.28 2.27
C VAL A 266 18.11 -1.75 2.17
N GLY A 267 17.72 -1.19 1.02
CA GLY A 267 17.54 0.24 0.79
C GLY A 267 18.70 0.96 0.10
N ARG A 268 19.81 0.30 -0.25
CA ARG A 268 20.94 0.96 -0.91
C ARG A 268 20.58 1.33 -2.34
N LEU A 269 20.97 2.54 -2.74
CA LEU A 269 20.67 3.06 -4.06
C LEU A 269 21.51 2.37 -5.15
N GLY A 270 20.87 2.03 -6.26
CA GLY A 270 21.47 1.41 -7.44
C GLY A 270 21.72 -0.10 -7.33
N PRO A 271 22.05 -0.76 -8.45
CA PRO A 271 22.34 -2.19 -8.47
C PRO A 271 23.53 -2.55 -7.56
N GLY A 272 23.28 -3.39 -6.56
CA GLY A 272 24.28 -3.75 -5.54
C GLY A 272 24.76 -2.58 -4.68
N GLY A 273 23.97 -1.50 -4.56
CA GLY A 273 24.34 -0.32 -3.78
C GLY A 273 25.39 0.58 -4.44
N ARG A 274 25.67 0.40 -5.73
CA ARG A 274 26.69 1.18 -6.47
C ARG A 274 26.27 2.61 -6.82
N GLY A 275 25.07 3.02 -6.41
CA GLY A 275 24.50 4.32 -6.73
C GLY A 275 23.74 4.34 -8.05
N VAL A 276 23.00 5.43 -8.25
CA VAL A 276 22.22 5.70 -9.45
C VAL A 276 22.94 6.78 -10.26
N THR A 277 23.11 6.56 -11.56
CA THR A 277 23.72 7.54 -12.47
C THR A 277 22.92 8.83 -12.52
N LEU A 278 23.59 9.99 -12.60
CA LEU A 278 22.91 11.28 -12.73
C LEU A 278 22.08 11.38 -14.01
N ASP A 279 22.55 10.80 -15.12
CA ASP A 279 21.81 10.76 -16.39
C ASP A 279 20.42 10.10 -16.23
N ALA A 280 20.39 8.89 -15.66
CA ALA A 280 19.13 8.22 -15.35
C ALA A 280 18.24 9.06 -14.41
N LEU A 281 18.80 9.65 -13.35
CA LEU A 281 18.06 10.49 -12.40
C LEU A 281 17.42 11.70 -13.09
N THR A 282 18.20 12.47 -13.84
CA THR A 282 17.76 13.70 -14.51
C THR A 282 16.77 13.42 -15.65
N THR A 283 16.82 12.23 -16.26
CA THR A 283 15.79 11.79 -17.22
C THR A 283 14.42 11.63 -16.56
N ARG A 284 14.37 11.18 -15.30
CA ARG A 284 13.10 10.96 -14.57
C ARG A 284 12.67 12.15 -13.73
N VAL A 285 13.63 12.93 -13.24
CA VAL A 285 13.43 14.11 -12.41
C VAL A 285 14.00 15.30 -13.19
N PRO A 286 13.18 16.03 -13.98
CA PRO A 286 13.66 17.08 -14.87
C PRO A 286 14.04 18.34 -14.07
N VAL A 287 15.22 18.32 -13.46
CA VAL A 287 15.79 19.39 -12.63
C VAL A 287 17.28 19.59 -12.95
N GLY A 288 17.79 20.79 -12.68
CA GLY A 288 19.22 21.08 -12.83
C GLY A 288 20.08 20.36 -11.78
N SER A 289 21.39 20.28 -12.01
CA SER A 289 22.34 19.64 -11.06
C SER A 289 22.39 20.36 -9.70
N GLY A 290 22.32 21.68 -9.68
CA GLY A 290 22.23 22.47 -8.44
C GLY A 290 20.94 22.20 -7.67
N GLU A 291 19.80 22.17 -8.38
CA GLU A 291 18.50 21.84 -7.80
C GLU A 291 18.47 20.40 -7.27
N LEU A 292 19.10 19.44 -7.96
CA LEU A 292 19.15 18.04 -7.52
C LEU A 292 19.80 17.91 -6.13
N ARG A 293 20.87 18.66 -5.85
CA ARG A 293 21.50 18.67 -4.52
C ARG A 293 20.53 19.16 -3.45
N ASP A 294 19.82 20.27 -3.71
CA ASP A 294 18.81 20.80 -2.78
C ASP A 294 17.68 19.79 -2.54
N LEU A 295 17.26 19.03 -3.56
CA LEU A 295 16.26 17.98 -3.40
C LEU A 295 16.76 16.81 -2.54
N ILE A 296 18.02 16.40 -2.70
CA ILE A 296 18.64 15.35 -1.88
C ILE A 296 18.74 15.79 -0.42
N ASP A 297 19.15 17.03 -0.17
CA ASP A 297 19.25 17.59 1.18
C ASP A 297 17.86 17.63 1.85
N ARG A 298 16.82 18.01 1.10
CA ARG A 298 15.42 17.97 1.56
C ARG A 298 14.96 16.56 1.89
N LEU A 299 15.30 15.55 1.07
CA LEU A 299 14.96 14.16 1.35
C LEU A 299 15.72 13.63 2.58
N THR A 300 16.98 14.02 2.75
CA THR A 300 17.78 13.67 3.93
C THR A 300 17.16 14.28 5.19
N ALA A 301 16.82 15.57 5.17
CA ALA A 301 16.13 16.24 6.27
C ALA A 301 14.72 15.67 6.56
N ALA A 302 14.06 15.13 5.53
CA ALA A 302 12.77 14.45 5.66
C ALA A 302 12.89 12.98 6.11
N ASP A 303 14.08 12.51 6.47
CA ASP A 303 14.32 11.13 6.91
C ASP A 303 13.86 10.12 5.84
N TRP A 304 14.18 10.43 4.58
CA TRP A 304 14.01 9.56 3.41
C TRP A 304 15.33 8.94 2.97
N LEU A 305 16.41 9.71 3.04
CA LEU A 305 17.76 9.30 2.68
C LEU A 305 18.69 9.41 3.88
N THR A 306 19.64 8.48 3.97
CA THR A 306 20.81 8.53 4.84
C THR A 306 22.05 8.21 4.01
N GLU A 307 23.22 8.65 4.48
CA GLU A 307 24.51 8.42 3.81
C GLU A 307 24.51 8.90 2.34
N ALA A 308 23.72 9.92 2.02
CA ALA A 308 23.59 10.41 0.65
C ALA A 308 24.87 11.14 0.23
N ALA A 309 25.46 10.70 -0.87
CA ALA A 309 26.60 11.38 -1.48
C ALA A 309 26.38 11.54 -2.98
N LEU A 310 26.36 12.80 -3.41
CA LEU A 310 26.23 13.20 -4.81
C LEU A 310 27.62 13.50 -5.38
N THR A 311 28.05 12.66 -6.31
CA THR A 311 29.27 12.84 -7.13
C THR A 311 28.90 13.41 -8.50
N ASP A 312 29.89 13.70 -9.33
CA ASP A 312 29.68 14.20 -10.70
C ASP A 312 28.97 13.20 -11.62
N THR A 313 28.91 11.92 -11.25
CA THR A 313 28.35 10.86 -12.09
C THR A 313 27.25 10.04 -11.43
N HIS A 314 27.23 9.96 -10.10
CA HIS A 314 26.31 9.10 -9.35
C HIS A 314 25.79 9.77 -8.07
N LEU A 315 24.55 9.42 -7.72
CA LEU A 315 24.01 9.53 -6.37
C LEU A 315 24.13 8.17 -5.68
N THR A 316 24.89 8.13 -4.58
CA THR A 316 24.96 6.99 -3.67
C THR A 316 24.22 7.32 -2.38
N GLY A 317 23.87 6.29 -1.61
CA GLY A 317 23.21 6.45 -0.32
C GLY A 317 22.22 5.33 -0.05
N ARG A 318 21.41 5.51 0.98
CA ARG A 318 20.46 4.49 1.44
C ARG A 318 19.12 5.12 1.79
N LEU A 319 18.04 4.47 1.37
CA LEU A 319 16.70 4.75 1.85
C LEU A 319 16.56 4.28 3.30
N THR A 320 15.99 5.13 4.15
CA THR A 320 15.85 4.83 5.59
C THR A 320 14.86 3.69 5.83
N GLU A 321 15.00 2.98 6.96
CA GLU A 321 14.13 1.84 7.33
C GLU A 321 12.64 2.18 7.25
N ARG A 322 12.30 3.41 7.63
CA ARG A 322 10.94 3.95 7.62
C ARG A 322 10.29 3.89 6.23
N VAL A 323 11.06 4.08 5.17
CA VAL A 323 10.55 4.12 3.78
C VAL A 323 10.79 2.83 3.02
N LEU A 324 11.51 1.86 3.59
CA LEU A 324 11.69 0.54 2.96
C LEU A 324 10.36 -0.16 2.59
N PRO A 325 9.27 -0.07 3.37
CA PRO A 325 7.98 -0.61 2.95
C PRO A 325 7.45 -0.02 1.63
N LEU A 326 7.91 1.16 1.24
CA LEU A 326 7.54 1.85 0.01
C LEU A 326 8.46 1.50 -1.17
N THR A 327 9.48 0.65 -0.99
CA THR A 327 10.45 0.35 -2.04
C THR A 327 9.97 -0.72 -3.02
N CYS A 328 10.50 -0.65 -4.22
CA CYS A 328 10.41 -1.64 -5.29
C CYS A 328 11.83 -2.13 -5.59
N PRO A 329 12.33 -3.15 -4.87
CA PRO A 329 13.70 -3.61 -5.00
C PRO A 329 14.14 -3.89 -6.44
N LEU A 330 15.41 -3.62 -6.70
CA LEU A 330 16.12 -4.18 -7.83
C LEU A 330 16.33 -5.67 -7.56
N LEU A 331 15.88 -6.52 -8.48
CA LEU A 331 16.25 -7.93 -8.46
C LEU A 331 17.73 -7.99 -8.88
N ASN A 332 18.56 -8.60 -8.04
CA ASN A 332 19.96 -8.91 -8.38
C ASN A 332 20.01 -10.05 -9.40
#